data_AF-A0A838LS46-F1
#
_entry.id   AF-A0A838LS46-F1
#
_cell.length_a   1.000
_cell.length_b   1.000
_cell.length_c   1.000
_cell.angle_alpha   90.00
_cell.angle_beta   90.00
_cell.angle_gamma   90.00
#
_symmetry.space_group_name_H-M   'P 1'
#
loop_
_entity.id
_entity.type
_entity.pdbx_description
1 polymer ?
#
loop_
_entity_poly.entity_id
_entity_poly.type
_entity_poly.pdbx_seq_one_letter_code
_entity_poly.pdbx_strand_id
1 'polypeptide(L)'
;MNNDDAVTALISDPVMQKRLAKYLALKCFRNSVLEDLHSGIVPASKSGDYTDVAVHTPFGDIPWNDLSRFDDAEMKVLMVDVVSKTYQFIQELFDEERGGDLLLKLAARDPAPHWDDPK
;
A
#
# COMPACT_ATOMS: atom_id res chain seq x y z
N MET A 1 -34.09 -9.43 9.43
CA MET A 1 -33.06 -9.40 8.38
C MET A 1 -32.73 -10.82 8.05
N ASN A 2 -32.76 -11.19 6.76
CA ASN A 2 -32.14 -12.45 6.35
C ASN A 2 -30.59 -12.25 6.34
N ASN A 3 -29.83 -13.32 6.13
CA ASN A 3 -28.37 -13.21 6.08
C ASN A 3 -27.86 -12.34 4.92
N ASP A 4 -28.53 -12.36 3.77
CA ASP A 4 -28.15 -11.59 2.58
C ASP A 4 -28.26 -10.08 2.82
N ASP A 5 -29.28 -9.64 3.57
CA ASP A 5 -29.46 -8.24 3.98
C ASP A 5 -28.32 -7.77 4.89
N ALA A 6 -27.87 -8.64 5.80
CA ALA A 6 -26.80 -8.33 6.74
C ALA A 6 -25.44 -8.21 6.04
N VAL A 7 -25.16 -9.12 5.12
CA VAL A 7 -23.95 -9.09 4.28
C VAL A 7 -23.95 -7.83 3.41
N THR A 8 -25.09 -7.53 2.77
CA THR A 8 -25.23 -6.34 1.93
C THR A 8 -25.03 -5.05 2.72
N ALA A 9 -25.61 -4.96 3.92
CA ALA A 9 -25.43 -3.81 4.81
C ALA A 9 -23.97 -3.63 5.24
N LEU A 10 -23.28 -4.73 5.58
CA LEU A 10 -21.87 -4.70 5.98
C LEU A 10 -20.96 -4.24 4.83
N ILE A 11 -21.15 -4.78 3.64
CA ILE A 11 -20.31 -4.44 2.46
C ILE A 11 -20.60 -3.02 1.95
N SER A 12 -21.82 -2.53 2.15
CA SER A 12 -22.22 -1.19 1.73
C SER A 12 -21.87 -0.11 2.77
N ASP A 13 -21.44 -0.48 3.98
CA ASP A 13 -21.01 0.49 4.99
C ASP A 13 -19.74 1.24 4.52
N PRO A 14 -19.80 2.58 4.37
CA PRO A 14 -18.64 3.36 3.95
C PRO A 14 -17.42 3.19 4.86
N VAL A 15 -17.62 2.97 6.17
CA VAL A 15 -16.50 2.74 7.10
C VAL A 15 -15.82 1.42 6.77
N MET A 16 -16.60 0.38 6.50
CA MET A 16 -16.09 -0.93 6.12
C MET A 16 -15.33 -0.86 4.78
N GLN A 17 -15.87 -0.16 3.78
CA GLN A 17 -15.22 0.03 2.48
C GLN A 17 -13.88 0.76 2.60
N LYS A 18 -13.82 1.83 3.41
CA LYS A 18 -12.57 2.56 3.70
C LYS A 18 -11.52 1.66 4.35
N ARG A 19 -11.92 0.87 5.34
CA ARG A 19 -11.01 -0.05 6.04
C ARG A 19 -10.53 -1.19 5.13
N LEU A 20 -11.40 -1.70 4.26
CA LEU A 20 -11.01 -2.67 3.25
C LEU A 20 -9.97 -2.08 2.27
N ALA A 21 -10.17 -0.85 1.82
CA ALA A 21 -9.22 -0.15 0.96
C ALA A 21 -7.87 0.06 1.66
N LYS A 22 -7.87 0.54 2.92
CA LYS A 22 -6.66 0.66 3.75
C LYS A 22 -5.97 -0.69 3.92
N TYR A 23 -6.71 -1.76 4.19
CA TYR A 23 -6.15 -3.09 4.35
C TYR A 23 -5.52 -3.63 3.07
N LEU A 24 -6.18 -3.46 1.92
CA LEU A 24 -5.66 -3.88 0.62
C LEU A 24 -4.34 -3.16 0.34
N ALA A 25 -4.30 -1.83 0.46
CA ALA A 25 -3.08 -1.07 0.26
C ALA A 25 -2.00 -1.43 1.28
N LEU A 26 -2.34 -1.62 2.55
CA LEU A 26 -1.40 -2.06 3.59
C LEU A 26 -0.80 -3.44 3.27
N LYS A 27 -1.64 -4.43 2.95
CA LYS A 27 -1.22 -5.82 2.77
C LYS A 27 -0.53 -6.05 1.43
N CYS A 28 -1.05 -5.45 0.36
CA CYS A 28 -0.62 -5.73 -1.01
C CYS A 28 0.46 -4.77 -1.51
N PHE A 29 0.50 -3.53 -1.01
CA PHE A 29 1.47 -2.51 -1.45
C PHE A 29 2.47 -2.15 -0.37
N ARG A 30 2.00 -1.65 0.79
CA ARG A 30 2.91 -1.22 1.86
C ARG A 30 3.77 -2.39 2.33
N ASN A 31 3.17 -3.55 2.60
CA ASN A 31 3.87 -4.75 3.04
C ASN A 31 4.38 -5.58 1.86
N SER A 32 5.04 -4.92 0.90
CA SER A 32 5.71 -5.52 -0.26
C SER A 32 7.21 -5.21 -0.24
N VAL A 33 7.92 -5.61 -1.29
CA VAL A 33 9.31 -5.18 -1.55
C VAL A 33 9.48 -3.64 -1.58
N LEU A 34 8.39 -2.87 -1.61
CA LEU A 34 8.42 -1.42 -1.39
C LEU A 34 9.11 -1.05 -0.06
N GLU A 35 8.98 -1.84 1.00
CA GLU A 35 9.68 -1.54 2.27
C GLU A 35 11.20 -1.65 2.13
N ASP A 36 11.69 -2.55 1.28
CA ASP A 36 13.12 -2.68 1.03
C ASP A 36 13.66 -1.42 0.35
N LEU A 37 12.92 -0.91 -0.65
CA LEU A 37 13.22 0.37 -1.31
C LEU A 37 13.11 1.56 -0.35
N HIS A 38 12.23 1.48 0.65
CA HIS A 38 12.02 2.53 1.64
C HIS A 38 12.99 2.46 2.85
N SER A 39 13.76 1.38 2.98
CA SER A 39 14.65 1.15 4.14
C SER A 39 15.96 1.97 4.12
N GLY A 40 16.23 2.68 3.02
CA GLY A 40 17.44 3.48 2.83
C GLY A 40 17.50 4.75 3.66
N ILE A 41 18.69 5.39 3.66
CA ILE A 41 18.88 6.71 4.27
C ILE A 41 18.25 7.77 3.37
N VAL A 42 17.27 8.49 3.89
CA VAL A 42 16.70 9.67 3.22
C VAL A 42 17.66 10.86 3.40
N PRO A 43 18.14 11.51 2.32
CA PRO A 43 19.04 12.64 2.45
C PRO A 43 18.35 13.83 3.12
N ALA A 44 19.13 14.61 3.88
CA ALA A 44 18.66 15.89 4.43
C ALA A 44 18.97 17.01 3.44
N SER A 45 18.02 17.93 3.25
CA SER A 45 18.19 19.16 2.49
C SER A 45 18.28 20.35 3.45
N LYS A 46 19.24 21.25 3.23
CA LYS A 46 19.37 22.49 4.00
C LYS A 46 18.36 23.54 3.53
N SER A 47 18.05 23.58 2.25
CA SER A 47 17.01 24.48 1.70
C SER A 47 15.60 24.01 2.03
N GLY A 48 15.40 22.71 2.25
CA GLY A 48 14.11 22.07 2.51
C GLY A 48 13.33 21.70 1.25
N ASP A 49 13.78 22.15 0.07
CA ASP A 49 13.21 21.85 -1.25
C ASP A 49 14.06 20.90 -2.09
N TYR A 50 15.14 20.37 -1.50
CA TYR A 50 16.07 19.42 -2.10
C TYR A 50 16.80 19.90 -3.35
N THR A 51 16.77 21.21 -3.66
CA THR A 51 17.57 21.79 -4.75
C THR A 51 19.07 21.75 -4.47
N ASP A 52 19.45 21.55 -3.20
CA ASP A 52 20.83 21.41 -2.72
C ASP A 52 21.28 19.94 -2.55
N VAL A 53 20.46 18.98 -3.00
CA VAL A 53 20.76 17.54 -2.94
C VAL A 53 20.96 17.00 -4.35
N ALA A 54 22.02 16.21 -4.56
CA ALA A 54 22.30 15.53 -5.81
C ALA A 54 22.90 14.14 -5.57
N VAL A 55 22.69 13.24 -6.53
CA VAL A 55 23.39 11.96 -6.60
C VAL A 55 24.58 12.10 -7.54
N HIS A 56 25.79 11.88 -7.01
CA HIS A 56 27.01 11.89 -7.81
C HIS A 56 27.20 10.55 -8.50
N THR A 57 27.37 10.58 -9.82
CA THR A 57 27.67 9.38 -10.62
C THR A 57 28.92 9.60 -11.46
N PRO A 58 29.54 8.54 -12.01
CA PRO A 58 30.64 8.68 -12.97
C PRO A 58 30.29 9.45 -14.25
N PHE A 59 29.00 9.64 -14.54
CA PHE A 59 28.50 10.34 -15.73
C PHE A 59 28.05 11.78 -15.44
N GLY A 60 28.18 12.24 -14.19
CA GLY A 60 27.75 13.56 -13.73
C GLY A 60 26.79 13.48 -12.55
N ASP A 61 26.42 14.66 -12.06
CA ASP A 61 25.45 14.83 -10.97
C ASP A 61 24.03 14.79 -11.51
N ILE A 62 23.15 14.08 -10.79
CA ILE A 62 21.70 14.10 -11.04
C ILE A 62 21.06 14.85 -9.87
N PRO A 63 20.38 15.99 -10.12
CA PRO A 63 19.62 16.67 -9.08
C PRO A 63 18.61 15.71 -8.43
N TRP A 64 18.46 15.77 -7.10
CA TRP A 64 17.57 14.86 -6.38
C TRP A 64 16.12 14.92 -6.85
N ASN A 65 15.68 16.08 -7.34
CA ASN A 65 14.33 16.31 -7.86
C ASN A 65 14.10 15.71 -9.26
N ASP A 66 15.18 15.43 -9.99
CA ASP A 66 15.14 14.81 -11.32
C ASP A 66 15.51 13.31 -11.27
N LEU A 67 15.96 12.82 -10.11
CA LEU A 67 16.37 11.44 -9.90
C LEU A 67 15.17 10.49 -9.90
N SER A 68 15.20 9.46 -10.75
CA SER A 68 14.31 8.30 -10.60
C SER A 68 14.65 7.54 -9.31
N ARG A 69 13.65 7.24 -8.48
CA ARG A 69 13.85 6.58 -7.17
C ARG A 69 14.17 5.10 -7.27
N PHE A 70 13.79 4.49 -8.38
CA PHE A 70 14.08 3.10 -8.71
C PHE A 70 14.04 2.93 -10.24
N ASP A 71 14.68 1.89 -10.75
CA ASP A 71 14.75 1.58 -12.17
C ASP A 71 13.64 0.60 -12.64
N ASP A 72 13.64 0.26 -13.93
CA ASP A 72 12.65 -0.67 -14.51
C ASP A 72 12.75 -2.09 -13.93
N ALA A 73 13.94 -2.52 -13.54
CA ALA A 73 14.13 -3.85 -12.96
C ALA A 73 13.55 -3.90 -11.55
N GLU A 74 13.82 -2.90 -10.73
CA GLU A 74 13.24 -2.71 -9.39
C GLU A 74 11.72 -2.53 -9.48
N MET A 75 11.22 -1.73 -10.43
CA MET A 75 9.79 -1.57 -10.68
C MET A 75 9.12 -2.90 -11.02
N LYS A 76 9.74 -3.71 -11.88
CA LYS A 76 9.22 -5.03 -12.24
C LYS A 76 9.13 -5.96 -11.03
N VAL A 77 10.17 -5.99 -10.20
CA VAL A 77 10.18 -6.80 -8.97
C VAL A 77 9.05 -6.35 -8.04
N LEU A 78 8.88 -5.05 -7.85
CA LEU A 78 7.77 -4.46 -7.08
C LEU A 78 6.40 -4.87 -7.63
N MET A 79 6.18 -4.74 -8.92
CA MET A 79 4.87 -5.10 -9.50
C MET A 79 4.56 -6.59 -9.41
N VAL A 80 5.56 -7.47 -9.56
CA VAL A 80 5.36 -8.91 -9.43
C VAL A 80 4.92 -9.28 -8.00
N ASP A 81 5.56 -8.70 -6.98
CA ASP A 81 5.20 -8.95 -5.58
C ASP A 81 3.81 -8.39 -5.24
N VAL A 82 3.55 -7.14 -5.63
CA VAL A 82 2.24 -6.48 -5.44
C VAL A 82 1.10 -7.26 -6.09
N VAL A 83 1.28 -7.71 -7.34
CA VAL A 83 0.25 -8.49 -8.05
C VAL A 83 0.04 -9.85 -7.38
N SER A 84 1.12 -10.51 -6.94
CA SER A 84 1.03 -11.80 -6.24
C SER A 84 0.27 -11.67 -4.92
N LYS A 85 0.57 -10.64 -4.12
CA LYS A 85 -0.14 -10.36 -2.86
C LYS A 85 -1.59 -9.96 -3.09
N THR A 86 -1.85 -9.18 -4.14
CA THR A 86 -3.22 -8.82 -4.53
C THR A 86 -4.03 -10.04 -4.94
N TYR A 87 -3.44 -10.96 -5.71
CA TYR A 87 -4.07 -12.23 -6.06
C TYR A 87 -4.40 -13.08 -4.82
N GLN A 88 -3.44 -13.23 -3.90
CA GLN A 88 -3.66 -13.95 -2.63
C GLN A 88 -4.74 -13.29 -1.77
N PHE A 89 -4.78 -11.96 -1.72
CA PHE A 89 -5.82 -11.22 -1.01
C PHE A 89 -7.21 -11.45 -1.63
N ILE A 90 -7.31 -11.44 -2.96
CA ILE A 90 -8.56 -11.76 -3.68
C ILE A 90 -9.01 -13.17 -3.34
N GLN A 91 -8.09 -14.15 -3.35
CA GLN A 91 -8.41 -15.52 -2.94
C GLN A 91 -8.90 -15.62 -1.50
N GLU A 92 -8.29 -14.88 -0.56
CA GLU A 92 -8.73 -14.83 0.84
C GLU A 92 -10.10 -14.16 0.99
N LEU A 93 -10.35 -13.07 0.27
CA LEU A 93 -11.60 -12.32 0.34
C LEU A 93 -12.80 -13.13 -0.17
N PHE A 94 -12.60 -13.94 -1.21
CA PHE A 94 -13.64 -14.78 -1.82
C PHE A 94 -13.71 -16.20 -1.27
N ASP A 95 -12.89 -16.53 -0.28
CA ASP A 95 -12.98 -17.78 0.46
C ASP A 95 -14.09 -17.68 1.52
N GLU A 96 -14.98 -18.67 1.59
CA GLU A 96 -16.20 -18.61 2.43
C GLU A 96 -15.89 -18.40 3.92
N GLU A 97 -14.86 -19.06 4.45
CA GLU A 97 -14.47 -18.96 5.86
C GLU A 97 -13.58 -17.73 6.09
N ARG A 98 -12.49 -17.63 5.33
CA ARG A 98 -11.47 -16.59 5.56
C ARG A 98 -11.97 -15.19 5.20
N GLY A 99 -12.84 -15.06 4.20
CA GLY A 99 -13.43 -13.80 3.79
C GLY A 99 -14.34 -13.20 4.87
N GLY A 100 -15.19 -14.04 5.47
CA GLY A 100 -16.05 -13.63 6.58
C GLY A 100 -15.25 -13.15 7.80
N ASP A 101 -14.24 -13.93 8.20
CA ASP A 101 -13.32 -13.57 9.28
C ASP A 101 -12.57 -12.27 9.03
N LEU A 102 -12.11 -12.05 7.80
CA LEU A 102 -11.46 -10.82 7.39
C LEU A 102 -12.41 -9.62 7.53
N LEU A 103 -13.63 -9.71 7.01
CA LEU A 103 -14.61 -8.64 7.10
C LEU A 103 -14.96 -8.31 8.56
N LEU A 104 -15.12 -9.32 9.41
CA LEU A 104 -15.37 -9.12 10.85
C LEU A 104 -14.19 -8.41 11.54
N LYS A 105 -12.95 -8.77 11.22
CA LYS A 105 -11.74 -8.09 11.75
C LYS A 105 -11.71 -6.61 11.36
N LEU A 106 -12.04 -6.31 10.10
CA LEU A 106 -12.08 -4.95 9.60
C LEU A 106 -13.27 -4.14 10.15
N ALA A 107 -14.41 -4.78 10.39
CA ALA A 107 -15.54 -4.14 11.07
C ALA A 107 -15.18 -3.78 12.52
N ALA A 108 -14.39 -4.62 13.20
CA ALA A 108 -13.97 -4.39 14.58
C ALA A 108 -12.87 -3.31 14.71
N ARG A 109 -11.94 -3.21 13.75
CA ARG A 109 -10.75 -2.36 13.88
C ARG A 109 -10.27 -1.79 12.54
N ASP A 110 -9.88 -0.52 12.56
CA ASP A 110 -9.11 0.07 11.44
C ASP A 110 -7.69 -0.53 11.41
N PRO A 111 -7.29 -1.19 10.31
CA PRO A 111 -5.94 -1.77 10.17
C PRO A 111 -4.84 -0.71 10.02
N ALA A 112 -5.16 0.51 9.59
CA ALA A 112 -4.21 1.59 9.39
C ALA A 112 -4.78 2.94 9.89
N PRO A 113 -4.96 3.11 11.20
CA PRO A 113 -5.62 4.29 11.79
C PRO A 113 -4.83 5.59 11.63
N HIS A 114 -3.54 5.49 11.26
CA HIS A 114 -2.66 6.63 11.01
C HIS A 114 -2.68 7.09 9.54
N TRP A 115 -3.40 6.38 8.67
CA TRP A 115 -3.60 6.78 7.29
C TRP A 115 -4.87 7.62 7.18
N ASP A 116 -4.81 8.63 6.32
CA ASP A 116 -5.99 9.38 5.92
C ASP A 116 -7.05 8.42 5.33
N ASP A 117 -8.31 8.77 5.52
CA ASP A 117 -9.40 8.05 4.87
C ASP A 117 -9.37 8.28 3.35
N PRO A 118 -9.68 7.26 2.54
CA PRO A 118 -9.85 7.45 1.11
C PRO A 118 -11.06 8.37 0.83
N LYS A 119 -10.94 9.17 -0.23
CA LYS A 119 -11.90 10.21 -0.65
C LYS A 119 -12.80 9.72 -1.77
#